data_AF-A0A9P6DK24-F1
#
_entry.id   AF-A0A9P6DK24-F1
#
_cell.length_a   1.000
_cell.length_b   1.000
_cell.length_c   1.000
_cell.angle_alpha   90.00
_cell.angle_beta   90.00
_cell.angle_gamma   90.00
#
_symmetry.space_group_name_H-M   'P 1'
#
loop_
_entity.id
_entity.type
_entity.pdbx_description
1 polymer ?
#
loop_
_entity_poly.entity_id
_entity_poly.type
_entity_poly.pdbx_seq_one_letter_code
_entity_poly.pdbx_strand_id
1 'polypeptide(L)'
;MPSPTPPKYALALSTSCLLPFTTFAIAHSSPFNRFRRRPDASKLQASMQRFFQKMSVDKPVSRNNYFIQVVPPEPLDAVDPEELAWGKNQNGEEDVKREGGLGAKSKRYQRDENAPQPIVEARTLRLRSERQTLRRLPKSGVIVFGIRTYMTPVSRLVEEGVGERLASAVRGWSEDIDEYKGSMLYKEALLAYLDSPF
;
A
#
# COMPACT_ATOMS: atom_id res chain seq x y z
N MET A 1 -26.84 -32.91 -16.75
CA MET A 1 -25.37 -32.73 -16.65
C MET A 1 -25.10 -31.53 -15.74
N PRO A 2 -24.26 -31.65 -14.69
CA PRO A 2 -23.92 -30.50 -13.87
C PRO A 2 -22.99 -29.56 -14.67
N SER A 3 -23.31 -28.26 -14.65
CA SER A 3 -22.51 -27.21 -15.30
C SER A 3 -21.13 -27.07 -14.64
N PRO A 4 -20.05 -26.79 -15.40
CA PRO A 4 -18.73 -26.58 -14.81
C PRO A 4 -18.75 -25.32 -13.94
N THR A 5 -18.42 -25.49 -12.66
CA THR A 5 -18.20 -24.39 -11.72
C THR A 5 -16.96 -23.60 -12.15
N PRO A 6 -17.00 -22.25 -12.19
CA PRO A 6 -15.83 -21.45 -12.56
C PRO A 6 -14.70 -21.65 -11.54
N PRO A 7 -13.43 -21.67 -11.97
CA PRO A 7 -12.31 -21.85 -11.06
C PRO A 7 -12.31 -20.72 -10.02
N LYS A 8 -12.36 -21.10 -8.75
CA LYS A 8 -12.15 -20.20 -7.61
C LYS A 8 -10.66 -19.86 -7.57
N TYR A 9 -10.31 -18.60 -7.81
CA TYR A 9 -8.94 -18.14 -7.60
C TYR A 9 -8.66 -18.15 -6.09
N ALA A 10 -7.93 -19.15 -5.62
CA ALA A 10 -7.43 -19.22 -4.26
C ALA A 10 -5.98 -18.69 -4.23
N LEU A 11 -5.69 -17.78 -3.31
CA LEU A 11 -4.32 -17.37 -3.01
C LEU A 11 -3.67 -18.52 -2.21
N ALA A 12 -2.94 -19.41 -2.88
CA ALA A 12 -2.46 -20.65 -2.26
C ALA A 12 -1.06 -20.53 -1.64
N LEU A 13 -0.26 -19.53 -2.02
CA LEU A 13 1.10 -19.33 -1.50
C LEU A 13 1.42 -17.82 -1.49
N SER A 14 1.71 -17.27 -0.32
CA SER A 14 2.12 -15.87 -0.12
C SER A 14 3.35 -15.84 0.78
N THR A 15 4.53 -15.56 0.21
CA THR A 15 5.69 -15.08 0.97
C THR A 15 5.65 -13.57 0.97
N SER A 16 4.94 -12.98 1.93
CA SER A 16 4.77 -11.53 2.01
C SER A 16 5.10 -11.04 3.42
N CYS A 17 6.36 -10.66 3.62
CA CYS A 17 6.83 -9.97 4.83
C CYS A 17 6.97 -8.46 4.62
N LEU A 18 6.60 -7.92 3.45
CA LEU A 18 6.93 -6.54 3.05
C LEU A 18 5.69 -5.67 2.83
N LEU A 19 4.47 -6.10 3.16
CA LEU A 19 3.26 -5.35 2.82
C LEU A 19 2.82 -4.47 4.00
N PRO A 20 3.03 -3.14 3.96
CA PRO A 20 2.64 -2.32 5.09
C PRO A 20 1.12 -2.18 5.24
N PHE A 21 0.29 -2.53 4.24
CA PHE A 21 -1.16 -2.28 4.33
C PHE A 21 -2.07 -3.27 3.57
N THR A 22 -1.59 -4.47 3.24
CA THR A 22 -2.41 -5.49 2.55
C THR A 22 -2.20 -6.87 3.15
N THR A 23 -2.98 -7.22 4.16
CA THR A 23 -3.41 -8.62 4.32
C THR A 23 -4.40 -8.91 3.19
N PHE A 24 -4.11 -9.91 2.35
CA PHE A 24 -5.13 -10.44 1.44
C PHE A 24 -6.23 -11.09 2.28
N ALA A 25 -7.29 -10.34 2.57
CA ALA A 25 -8.45 -10.87 3.26
C ALA A 25 -9.19 -11.86 2.36
N ILE A 26 -9.27 -13.11 2.79
CA ILE A 26 -10.25 -14.09 2.33
C ILE A 26 -11.62 -13.54 2.75
N ALA A 27 -12.36 -12.95 1.81
CA ALA A 27 -13.71 -12.48 2.07
C ALA A 27 -14.66 -13.68 2.19
N HIS A 28 -14.85 -14.18 3.41
CA HIS A 28 -16.07 -14.92 3.75
C HIS A 28 -17.21 -13.91 4.00
N SER A 29 -18.36 -14.27 3.47
CA SER A 29 -19.63 -13.55 3.48
C SER A 29 -19.99 -12.89 4.83
N SER A 30 -20.27 -11.59 4.81
CA SER A 30 -21.25 -10.97 5.70
C SER A 30 -21.82 -9.68 5.08
N PRO A 31 -23.12 -9.41 5.22
CA PRO A 31 -23.79 -8.26 4.63
C PRO A 31 -23.80 -7.09 5.62
N PHE A 32 -23.59 -5.84 5.18
CA PHE A 32 -24.39 -4.71 5.66
C PHE A 32 -24.18 -3.43 4.83
N ASN A 33 -25.22 -2.62 4.87
CA ASN A 33 -25.59 -1.59 3.91
C ASN A 33 -25.03 -0.20 4.29
N ARG A 34 -24.86 0.65 3.26
CA ARG A 34 -24.88 2.13 3.28
C ARG A 34 -23.61 2.90 3.74
N PHE A 35 -22.73 3.25 2.79
CA PHE A 35 -22.21 4.63 2.54
C PHE A 35 -21.32 4.67 1.26
N ARG A 36 -21.63 5.57 0.31
CA ARG A 36 -20.83 5.93 -0.91
C ARG A 36 -19.62 6.80 -0.49
N ARG A 37 -18.45 6.91 -1.16
CA ARG A 37 -17.93 6.49 -2.48
C ARG A 37 -16.51 5.88 -2.35
N ARG A 38 -16.40 4.57 -2.12
CA ARG A 38 -15.37 3.76 -2.79
C ARG A 38 -15.94 3.39 -4.16
N PRO A 39 -15.16 3.03 -5.20
CA PRO A 39 -15.69 2.02 -6.11
C PRO A 39 -15.95 0.80 -5.23
N ASP A 40 -17.22 0.62 -4.88
CA ASP A 40 -17.71 -0.47 -4.06
C ASP A 40 -16.98 -1.73 -4.51
N ALA A 41 -16.33 -2.44 -3.58
CA ALA A 41 -15.57 -3.62 -3.93
C ALA A 41 -16.44 -4.58 -4.76
N SER A 42 -17.76 -4.59 -4.51
CA SER A 42 -18.74 -5.33 -5.32
C SER A 42 -18.93 -4.79 -6.75
N LYS A 43 -18.85 -3.47 -6.98
CA LYS A 43 -18.90 -2.85 -8.33
C LYS A 43 -17.66 -3.16 -9.15
N LEU A 44 -16.49 -3.21 -8.52
CA LEU A 44 -15.26 -3.61 -9.19
C LEU A 44 -15.12 -5.13 -9.30
N GLN A 45 -15.70 -5.90 -8.38
CA GLN A 45 -15.54 -7.35 -8.31
C GLN A 45 -15.86 -8.03 -9.64
N ALA A 46 -16.99 -7.69 -10.26
CA ALA A 46 -17.38 -8.28 -11.54
C ALA A 46 -16.37 -7.94 -12.66
N SER A 47 -15.87 -6.70 -12.69
CA SER A 47 -14.86 -6.28 -13.67
C SER A 47 -13.50 -6.96 -13.43
N MET A 48 -13.09 -7.06 -12.17
CA MET A 48 -11.82 -7.67 -11.76
C MET A 48 -11.83 -9.17 -11.99
N GLN A 49 -12.91 -9.85 -11.64
CA GLN A 49 -13.07 -11.28 -11.92
C GLN A 49 -12.99 -11.54 -13.43
N ARG A 50 -13.69 -10.76 -14.26
CA ARG A 50 -13.61 -10.89 -15.72
C ARG A 50 -12.20 -10.60 -16.25
N PHE A 51 -11.51 -9.60 -15.70
CA PHE A 51 -10.13 -9.27 -16.05
C PHE A 51 -9.19 -10.44 -15.76
N PHE A 52 -9.22 -10.98 -14.54
CA PHE A 52 -8.38 -12.11 -14.16
C PHE A 52 -8.72 -13.37 -14.95
N GLN A 53 -9.99 -13.62 -15.26
CA GLN A 53 -10.43 -14.73 -16.12
C GLN A 53 -9.86 -14.65 -17.53
N LYS A 54 -9.90 -13.47 -18.14
CA LYS A 54 -9.47 -13.24 -19.54
C LYS A 54 -7.97 -12.97 -19.68
N MET A 55 -7.23 -12.85 -18.59
CA MET A 55 -5.79 -12.58 -18.63
C MET A 55 -5.03 -13.70 -19.36
N SER A 56 -4.35 -13.35 -20.46
CA SER A 56 -3.56 -14.31 -21.25
C SER A 56 -2.16 -14.50 -20.67
N VAL A 57 -1.50 -15.59 -21.06
CA VAL A 57 -0.11 -15.90 -20.64
C VAL A 57 0.88 -14.89 -21.22
N ASP A 58 0.67 -14.47 -22.47
CA ASP A 58 1.64 -13.65 -23.23
C ASP A 58 1.56 -12.16 -22.92
N LYS A 59 0.57 -11.74 -22.13
CA LYS A 59 0.32 -10.31 -21.81
C LYS A 59 0.36 -10.09 -20.30
N PRO A 60 1.55 -10.07 -19.68
CA PRO A 60 1.67 -9.71 -18.27
C PRO A 60 1.20 -8.27 -18.06
N VAL A 61 0.62 -8.00 -16.90
CA VAL A 61 0.15 -6.67 -16.54
C VAL A 61 1.06 -6.12 -15.47
N SER A 62 1.46 -4.86 -15.60
CA SER A 62 2.25 -4.16 -14.58
C SER A 62 1.64 -2.80 -14.26
N ARG A 63 1.67 -2.43 -12.98
CA ARG A 63 1.32 -1.11 -12.49
C ARG A 63 2.33 -0.66 -11.45
N ASN A 64 2.40 0.65 -11.24
CA ASN A 64 3.11 1.20 -10.10
C ASN A 64 2.10 1.64 -9.04
N ASN A 65 2.50 1.49 -7.79
CA ASN A 65 1.84 2.08 -6.65
C ASN A 65 2.89 2.81 -5.81
N TYR A 66 2.49 3.79 -5.01
CA TYR A 66 3.45 4.48 -4.14
C TYR A 66 2.82 5.01 -2.85
N PHE A 67 3.65 5.08 -1.82
CA PHE A 67 3.34 5.63 -0.50
C PHE A 67 4.51 6.48 -0.01
N ILE A 68 4.26 7.35 0.95
CA ILE A 68 5.32 7.96 1.74
C ILE A 68 5.41 7.18 3.04
N GLN A 69 6.62 6.76 3.37
CA GLN A 69 6.93 6.05 4.59
C GLN A 69 7.86 6.91 5.46
N VAL A 70 7.55 7.00 6.76
CA VAL A 70 8.40 7.68 7.75
C VAL A 70 9.26 6.62 8.44
N VAL A 71 10.56 6.61 8.16
CA VAL A 71 11.53 5.69 8.77
C VAL A 71 12.12 6.30 10.05
N PRO A 72 12.69 5.51 10.98
CA PRO A 72 13.35 6.08 12.15
C PRO A 72 14.57 6.93 11.72
N PRO A 73 14.93 7.98 12.49
CA PRO A 73 16.08 8.84 12.17
C PRO A 73 17.41 8.09 12.23
N GLU A 74 17.50 7.10 13.11
CA GLU A 74 18.62 6.19 13.23
C GLU A 74 18.11 4.75 13.02
N PRO A 75 18.87 3.89 12.33
CA PRO A 75 18.48 2.50 12.13
C PRO A 75 18.25 1.78 13.47
N LEU A 76 17.03 1.29 13.68
CA LEU A 76 16.67 0.50 14.87
C LEU A 76 17.13 -0.97 14.73
N ASP A 77 17.25 -1.46 13.50
CA ASP A 77 17.71 -2.80 13.15
C ASP A 77 18.79 -2.71 12.07
N ALA A 78 19.89 -3.44 12.26
CA ALA A 78 20.97 -3.54 11.28
C ALA A 78 20.55 -4.33 10.03
N VAL A 79 19.55 -5.22 10.15
CA VAL A 79 19.04 -6.04 9.06
C VAL A 79 18.03 -5.28 8.20
N ASP A 80 17.16 -4.48 8.84
CA ASP A 80 16.12 -3.70 8.16
C ASP A 80 16.15 -2.21 8.55
N PRO A 81 17.19 -1.46 8.14
CA PRO A 81 17.42 -0.09 8.59
C PRO A 81 16.37 0.91 8.10
N GLU A 82 15.66 0.60 7.01
CA GLU A 82 14.60 1.45 6.44
C GLU A 82 13.19 0.91 6.69
N GLU A 83 13.05 -0.09 7.58
CA GLU A 83 11.77 -0.72 7.90
C GLU A 83 11.00 -1.20 6.64
N LEU A 84 11.72 -1.83 5.71
CA LEU A 84 11.17 -2.37 4.47
C LEU A 84 10.15 -3.48 4.73
N ALA A 85 10.41 -4.32 5.74
CA ALA A 85 9.56 -5.43 6.14
C ALA A 85 8.28 -4.93 6.79
N TRP A 86 8.43 -4.24 7.92
CA TRP A 86 7.33 -3.64 8.64
C TRP A 86 7.70 -2.25 9.11
N GLY A 87 6.94 -1.24 8.67
CA GLY A 87 7.10 0.16 9.05
C GLY A 87 6.73 0.44 10.51
N LYS A 88 7.47 -0.12 11.47
CA LYS A 88 7.19 -0.04 12.91
C LYS A 88 7.12 1.39 13.42
N ASN A 89 7.99 2.27 12.94
CA ASN A 89 8.00 3.67 13.33
C ASN A 89 6.65 4.36 12.99
N GLN A 90 6.13 4.11 11.79
CA GLN A 90 4.89 4.69 11.30
C GLN A 90 3.63 3.93 11.78
N ASN A 91 3.68 2.60 11.77
CA ASN A 91 2.53 1.73 11.98
C ASN A 91 2.46 1.13 13.40
N GLY A 92 3.45 1.35 14.27
CA GLY A 92 3.57 0.66 15.55
C GLY A 92 3.97 -0.81 15.40
N GLU A 93 3.94 -1.59 16.47
CA GLU A 93 4.29 -3.02 16.44
C GLU A 93 3.37 -3.84 15.50
N GLU A 94 3.94 -4.81 14.79
CA GLU A 94 3.22 -5.71 13.87
C GLU A 94 2.26 -6.63 14.63
N ASP A 95 2.70 -7.16 15.77
CA ASP A 95 1.98 -8.18 16.55
C ASP A 95 0.78 -7.64 17.35
N VAL A 96 0.59 -6.31 17.38
CA VAL A 96 -0.53 -5.70 18.10
C VAL A 96 -1.82 -5.94 17.32
N LYS A 97 -2.70 -6.78 17.89
CA LYS A 97 -4.03 -7.06 17.35
C LYS A 97 -4.89 -5.80 17.40
N ARG A 98 -5.16 -5.21 16.24
CA ARG A 98 -6.12 -4.12 16.10
C ARG A 98 -7.51 -4.68 15.85
N GLU A 99 -8.49 -4.27 16.65
CA GLU A 99 -9.89 -4.63 16.41
C GLU A 99 -10.43 -3.91 15.16
N GLY A 100 -10.74 -4.69 14.13
CA GLY A 100 -11.27 -4.19 12.86
C GLY A 100 -10.42 -4.66 11.69
N GLY A 101 -11.02 -5.46 10.82
CA GLY A 101 -10.37 -5.83 9.56
C GLY A 101 -10.01 -4.60 8.72
N LEU A 102 -9.21 -4.82 7.68
CA LEU A 102 -8.78 -3.83 6.68
C LEU A 102 -9.97 -3.09 6.07
N GLY A 103 -10.46 -2.05 6.74
CA GLY A 103 -11.56 -1.24 6.21
C GLY A 103 -12.18 -0.30 7.22
N ALA A 104 -11.96 -0.55 8.52
CA ALA A 104 -12.54 0.24 9.58
C ALA A 104 -12.09 1.70 9.45
N LYS A 105 -13.02 2.53 8.96
CA LYS A 105 -12.96 3.98 9.00
C LYS A 105 -12.49 4.40 10.41
N SER A 106 -11.57 5.35 10.47
CA SER A 106 -11.08 6.00 11.69
C SER A 106 -10.36 5.18 12.78
N LYS A 107 -10.17 3.85 12.68
CA LYS A 107 -9.39 3.07 13.68
C LYS A 107 -8.04 2.52 13.21
N ARG A 108 -7.65 2.76 11.95
CA ARG A 108 -6.39 2.24 11.37
C ARG A 108 -5.13 2.98 11.81
N TYR A 109 -5.28 4.15 12.43
CA TYR A 109 -4.22 4.90 13.10
C TYR A 109 -4.36 4.82 14.62
N GLN A 110 -4.78 3.65 15.15
CA GLN A 110 -4.62 3.36 16.56
C GLN A 110 -3.16 2.97 16.79
N ARG A 111 -2.32 4.00 16.80
CA ARG A 111 -1.04 3.98 17.50
C ARG A 111 -1.37 4.04 18.99
N ASP A 112 -0.65 3.29 19.80
CA ASP A 112 -0.73 3.46 21.25
C ASP A 112 -0.53 4.95 21.56
N GLU A 113 -1.46 5.55 22.30
CA GLU A 113 -1.40 6.97 22.69
C GLU A 113 -0.09 7.29 23.44
N ASN A 114 0.51 6.27 24.07
CA ASN A 114 1.77 6.37 24.79
C ASN A 114 3.01 6.13 23.91
N ALA A 115 2.86 5.71 22.65
CA ALA A 115 4.01 5.51 21.77
C ALA A 115 4.59 6.86 21.32
N PRO A 116 5.92 7.05 21.35
CA PRO A 116 6.57 8.32 21.01
C PRO A 116 6.34 8.66 19.54
N GLN A 117 5.75 9.83 19.21
CA GLN A 117 5.41 10.19 17.83
C GLN A 117 6.61 10.04 16.88
N PRO A 118 6.43 9.51 15.66
CA PRO A 118 7.54 9.34 14.74
C PRO A 118 8.09 10.72 14.37
N ILE A 119 9.41 10.82 14.27
CA ILE A 119 10.08 12.06 13.90
C ILE A 119 9.93 12.24 12.39
N VAL A 120 9.19 13.28 12.00
CA VAL A 120 8.89 13.57 10.59
C VAL A 120 9.76 14.73 10.11
N GLU A 121 10.84 14.39 9.43
CA GLU A 121 11.82 15.33 8.89
C GLU A 121 12.25 14.87 7.49
N ALA A 122 12.81 15.77 6.68
CA ALA A 122 13.24 15.43 5.32
C ALA A 122 14.08 14.14 5.22
N ARG A 123 15.00 13.93 6.17
CA ARG A 123 15.88 12.75 6.23
C ARG A 123 15.14 11.44 6.57
N THR A 124 14.00 11.52 7.24
CA THR A 124 13.17 10.35 7.63
C THR A 124 12.10 10.01 6.61
N LEU A 125 11.91 10.84 5.58
CA LEU A 125 10.92 10.59 4.55
C LEU A 125 11.47 9.69 3.44
N ARG A 126 10.71 8.64 3.11
CA ARG A 126 10.97 7.73 1.99
C ARG A 126 9.77 7.69 1.05
N LEU A 127 10.02 7.82 -0.25
CA LEU A 127 9.06 7.37 -1.26
C LEU A 127 9.19 5.86 -1.38
N ARG A 128 8.17 5.15 -0.91
CA ARG A 128 8.01 3.72 -1.10
C ARG A 128 7.28 3.48 -2.41
N SER A 129 7.99 3.03 -3.43
CA SER A 129 7.43 2.72 -4.75
C SER A 129 7.32 1.21 -4.94
N GLU A 130 6.15 0.73 -5.35
CA GLU A 130 5.89 -0.68 -5.59
C GLU A 130 5.60 -0.93 -7.06
N ARG A 131 6.50 -1.67 -7.72
CA ARG A 131 6.25 -2.22 -9.05
C ARG A 131 5.49 -3.53 -8.88
N GLN A 132 4.22 -3.48 -9.22
CA GLN A 132 3.31 -4.60 -9.07
C GLN A 132 3.09 -5.27 -10.43
N THR A 133 3.26 -6.59 -10.49
CA THR A 133 3.15 -7.37 -11.72
C THR A 133 2.18 -8.52 -11.53
N LEU A 134 1.34 -8.76 -12.52
CA LEU A 134 0.49 -9.93 -12.62
C LEU A 134 0.98 -10.74 -13.82
N ARG A 135 1.27 -12.03 -13.61
CA ARG A 135 1.63 -12.96 -14.68
C ARG A 135 0.87 -14.27 -14.53
N ARG A 136 0.18 -14.71 -15.59
CA ARG A 136 -0.42 -16.04 -15.65
C ARG A 136 0.62 -17.06 -16.07
N LEU A 137 0.74 -18.16 -15.33
CA LEU A 137 1.67 -19.25 -15.64
C LEU A 137 1.09 -20.17 -16.75
N PRO A 138 1.90 -20.57 -17.75
CA PRO A 138 1.42 -21.32 -18.92
C PRO A 138 0.89 -22.71 -18.59
N LYS A 139 1.53 -23.41 -17.65
CA LYS A 139 1.16 -24.80 -17.32
C LYS A 139 0.01 -24.89 -16.32
N SER A 140 0.04 -24.08 -15.26
CA SER A 140 -0.92 -24.16 -14.16
C SER A 140 -2.10 -23.19 -14.26
N GLY A 141 -2.01 -22.15 -15.10
CA GLY A 141 -3.03 -21.09 -15.18
C GLY A 141 -3.11 -20.18 -13.95
N VAL A 142 -2.28 -20.41 -12.92
CA VAL A 142 -2.19 -19.58 -11.72
C VAL A 142 -1.67 -18.20 -12.08
N ILE A 143 -2.22 -17.16 -11.42
CA ILE A 143 -1.76 -15.79 -11.56
C ILE A 143 -0.82 -15.47 -10.41
N VAL A 144 0.43 -15.18 -10.74
CA VAL A 144 1.45 -14.73 -9.79
C VAL A 144 1.37 -13.22 -9.68
N PHE A 145 1.17 -12.73 -8.46
CA PHE A 145 1.24 -11.32 -8.12
C PHE A 145 2.59 -11.01 -7.49
N GLY A 146 3.46 -10.35 -8.26
CA GLY A 146 4.76 -9.88 -7.80
C GLY A 146 4.68 -8.44 -7.32
N ILE A 147 5.34 -8.15 -6.20
CA ILE A 147 5.49 -6.80 -5.67
C ILE A 147 6.97 -6.57 -5.44
N ARG A 148 7.56 -5.66 -6.23
CA ARG A 148 8.93 -5.21 -6.01
C ARG A 148 8.89 -3.82 -5.40
N THR A 149 9.29 -3.72 -4.15
CA THR A 149 9.35 -2.46 -3.41
C THR A 149 10.71 -1.81 -3.59
N TYR A 150 10.69 -0.50 -3.76
CA TYR A 150 11.86 0.39 -3.74
C TYR A 150 11.62 1.45 -2.67
N MET A 151 12.64 1.67 -1.83
CA MET A 151 12.68 2.77 -0.86
C MET A 151 13.65 3.82 -1.39
N THR A 152 13.19 5.07 -1.46
CA THR A 152 14.00 6.17 -2.01
C THR A 152 13.86 7.39 -1.11
N PRO A 153 14.97 7.97 -0.59
CA PRO A 153 14.93 9.22 0.16
C PRO A 153 14.25 10.33 -0.64
N VAL A 154 13.38 11.11 0.02
CA VAL A 154 12.73 12.25 -0.65
C VAL A 154 13.77 13.30 -1.06
N SER A 155 14.86 13.46 -0.31
CA SER A 155 15.98 14.34 -0.70
C SER A 155 16.57 13.98 -2.06
N ARG A 156 16.74 12.69 -2.35
CA ARG A 156 17.23 12.23 -3.64
C ARG A 156 16.25 12.56 -4.78
N LEU A 157 14.95 12.50 -4.53
CA LEU A 157 13.93 12.89 -5.51
C LEU A 157 13.99 14.38 -5.84
N VAL A 158 14.32 15.20 -4.85
CA VAL A 158 14.56 16.63 -5.06
C VAL A 158 15.81 16.84 -5.91
N GLU A 159 16.93 16.19 -5.57
CA GLU A 159 18.18 16.26 -6.34
C GLU A 159 18.00 15.81 -7.80
N GLU A 160 17.15 14.82 -8.04
CA GLU A 160 16.78 14.33 -9.37
C GLU A 160 15.75 15.24 -10.11
N GLY A 161 15.35 16.37 -9.51
CA GLY A 161 14.46 17.36 -10.12
C GLY A 161 12.99 16.97 -10.19
N VAL A 162 12.55 15.98 -9.39
CA VAL A 162 11.16 15.50 -9.39
C VAL A 162 10.35 15.96 -8.16
N GLY A 163 10.95 16.75 -7.27
CA GLY A 163 10.33 17.27 -6.04
C GLY A 163 9.05 18.07 -6.29
N GLU A 164 9.06 19.01 -7.24
CA GLU A 164 7.89 19.83 -7.57
C GLU A 164 6.70 19.00 -8.05
N ARG A 165 6.96 17.97 -8.86
CA ARG A 165 5.94 17.04 -9.35
C ARG A 165 5.34 16.22 -8.20
N LEU A 166 6.17 15.81 -7.25
CA LEU A 166 5.69 15.14 -6.05
C LEU A 166 4.82 16.08 -5.20
N ALA A 167 5.24 17.33 -5.00
CA ALA A 167 4.48 18.33 -4.25
C ALA A 167 3.12 18.60 -4.89
N SER A 168 3.09 18.80 -6.21
CA SER A 168 1.85 18.96 -6.99
C SER A 168 0.92 17.76 -6.83
N ALA A 169 1.46 16.53 -6.91
CA ALA A 169 0.66 15.31 -6.73
C ALA A 169 0.06 15.19 -5.32
N VAL A 170 0.83 15.52 -4.27
CA VAL A 170 0.38 15.46 -2.87
C VAL A 170 -0.71 16.52 -2.59
N ARG A 171 -0.59 17.72 -3.16
CA ARG A 171 -1.63 18.75 -3.07
C ARG A 171 -2.91 18.37 -3.80
N GLY A 172 -2.80 17.57 -4.86
CA GLY A 172 -3.93 17.12 -5.68
C GLY A 172 -4.70 15.91 -5.11
N TRP A 173 -4.30 15.35 -3.96
CA TRP A 173 -5.04 14.25 -3.34
C TRP A 173 -6.40 14.72 -2.81
N SER A 174 -7.45 13.95 -3.08
CA SER A 174 -8.74 14.11 -2.40
C SER A 174 -8.64 13.65 -0.95
N GLU A 175 -9.53 14.11 -0.07
CA GLU A 175 -9.58 13.72 1.34
C GLU A 175 -9.57 12.20 1.56
N ASP A 176 -10.32 11.45 0.75
CA ASP A 176 -10.34 9.97 0.79
C ASP A 176 -8.96 9.33 0.49
N ILE A 177 -8.16 9.96 -0.39
CA ILE A 177 -6.81 9.49 -0.74
C ILE A 177 -5.82 9.91 0.34
N ASP A 178 -5.97 11.12 0.87
CA ASP A 178 -5.19 11.64 1.99
C ASP A 178 -5.33 10.73 3.22
N GLU A 179 -6.55 10.35 3.60
CA GLU A 179 -6.83 9.42 4.70
C GLU A 179 -6.25 8.04 4.39
N TYR A 180 -6.50 7.53 3.18
CA TYR A 180 -6.01 6.22 2.75
C TYR A 180 -4.48 6.09 2.81
N LYS A 181 -3.76 7.16 2.43
CA LYS A 181 -2.29 7.18 2.44
C LYS A 181 -1.70 7.57 3.79
N GLY A 182 -2.52 7.76 4.82
CA GLY A 182 -2.07 8.16 6.16
C GLY A 182 -1.34 9.51 6.15
N SER A 183 -1.72 10.39 5.23
CA SER A 183 -1.00 11.64 4.94
C SER A 183 -0.95 12.60 6.13
N MET A 184 -1.91 12.51 7.06
CA MET A 184 -1.97 13.31 8.29
C MET A 184 -0.66 13.27 9.10
N LEU A 185 0.12 12.19 9.00
CA LEU A 185 1.39 12.08 9.70
C LEU A 185 2.50 12.93 9.08
N TYR A 186 2.59 12.96 7.75
CA TYR A 186 3.79 13.46 7.05
C TYR A 186 3.54 14.62 6.09
N LYS A 187 2.29 14.90 5.72
CA LYS A 187 1.95 15.80 4.61
C LYS A 187 2.49 17.21 4.81
N GLU A 188 2.35 17.75 6.01
CA GLU A 188 2.84 19.09 6.35
C GLU A 188 4.37 19.19 6.22
N ALA A 189 5.11 18.32 6.93
CA ALA A 189 6.56 18.30 6.88
C ALA A 189 7.11 17.98 5.48
N LEU A 190 6.45 17.08 4.75
CA LEU A 190 6.81 16.75 3.36
C LEU A 190 6.67 17.97 2.46
N LEU A 191 5.53 18.68 2.50
CA LEU A 191 5.31 19.85 1.67
C LEU A 191 6.25 21.00 2.07
N ALA A 192 6.46 21.22 3.36
CA ALA A 192 7.42 22.22 3.85
C ALA A 192 8.83 21.97 3.31
N TYR A 193 9.27 20.72 3.26
CA TYR A 193 10.56 20.36 2.65
C TYR A 193 10.55 20.53 1.12
N LEU A 194 9.51 20.07 0.43
CA LEU A 194 9.44 20.15 -1.03
C LEU A 194 9.31 21.59 -1.56
N ASP A 195 8.80 22.52 -0.75
CA ASP A 195 8.65 23.94 -1.09
C ASP A 195 9.87 24.79 -0.69
N SER A 196 10.79 24.23 0.10
CA SER A 196 12.00 24.93 0.47
C SER A 196 12.88 25.15 -0.77
N PRO A 197 13.47 26.35 -0.95
CA PRO A 197 14.42 26.58 -2.03
C PRO A 197 15.67 25.72 -1.79
N PHE A 198 16.10 25.00 -2.84
CA PHE A 198 17.24 24.09 -2.83
C PHE A 198 18.52 24.77 -3.36
#